data_AF-A0A7Y5X362-F1
#
_entry.id   AF-A0A7Y5X362-F1
#
_cell.length_a   1.000
_cell.length_b   1.000
_cell.length_c   1.000
_cell.angle_alpha   90.00
_cell.angle_beta   90.00
_cell.angle_gamma   90.00
#
_symmetry.space_group_name_H-M   'P 1'
#
loop_
_entity.id
_entity.type
_entity.pdbx_description
1 polymer ?
#
loop_
_entity_poly.entity_id
_entity_poly.type
_entity_poly.pdbx_seq_one_letter_code
_entity_poly.pdbx_strand_id
1 'polypeptide(L)'
;MVRLDVRGQVITLRREDAERLRAAAAAASALSSRRRDLALVLDWALSSPRVVALRRSEARELAQLLAEDASLAHLGEALGGSVRRPAA
;
A
#
# COMPACT_ATOMS: atom_id res chain seq x y z
N MET A 1 7.89 3.93 11.17
CA MET A 1 7.56 4.24 9.76
C MET A 1 7.69 2.95 8.96
N VAL A 2 6.81 2.73 7.99
CA VAL A 2 6.79 1.54 7.14
C VAL A 2 7.26 1.94 5.74
N ARG A 3 8.14 1.14 5.12
CA ARG A 3 8.66 1.42 3.79
C ARG A 3 8.16 0.37 2.81
N LEU A 4 7.43 0.81 1.80
CA LEU A 4 6.94 -0.06 0.72
C LEU A 4 7.60 0.37 -0.58
N ASP A 5 7.92 -0.58 -1.44
CA ASP A 5 8.25 -0.30 -2.83
C ASP A 5 7.02 -0.64 -3.68
N VAL A 6 6.41 0.39 -4.27
CA VAL A 6 5.25 0.26 -5.15
C VAL A 6 5.70 0.56 -6.57
N ARG A 7 5.85 -0.49 -7.38
CA ARG A 7 6.25 -0.40 -8.81
C ARG A 7 7.58 0.34 -9.04
N GLY A 8 8.56 0.16 -8.15
CA GLY A 8 9.87 0.81 -8.23
C GLY A 8 9.94 2.16 -7.50
N GLN A 9 8.87 2.56 -6.80
CA GLN A 9 8.84 3.77 -6.00
C GLN A 9 8.80 3.40 -4.52
N VAL A 10 9.88 3.73 -3.80
CA VAL A 10 9.95 3.55 -2.35
C VAL A 10 9.18 4.68 -1.67
N ILE A 11 8.05 4.33 -1.08
CA ILE A 11 7.23 5.21 -0.28
C ILE A 11 7.52 4.96 1.21
N THR A 12 7.30 6.00 2.01
CA THR A 12 7.35 5.88 3.47
C THR A 12 6.00 6.26 4.03
N LEU A 13 5.37 5.33 4.72
CA LEU A 13 4.08 5.51 5.38
C LEU A 13 4.26 5.60 6.89
N ARG A 14 3.34 6.31 7.56
CA ARG A 14 3.23 6.19 9.01
C ARG A 14 2.75 4.79 9.35
N ARG A 15 3.06 4.33 10.56
CA ARG A 15 2.66 3.00 11.00
C ARG A 15 1.12 2.88 11.01
N GLU A 16 0.44 3.90 11.51
CA GLU A 16 -1.03 3.96 11.58
C GLU A 16 -1.68 3.85 10.20
N ASP A 17 -1.13 4.51 9.19
CA ASP A 17 -1.64 4.46 7.81
C ASP A 17 -1.48 3.06 7.21
N ALA A 18 -0.32 2.41 7.44
CA ALA A 18 -0.08 1.05 7.00
C ALA A 18 -0.99 0.04 7.74
N GLU A 19 -1.28 0.26 9.02
CA GLU A 19 -2.24 -0.53 9.80
C GLU A 19 -3.66 -0.40 9.24
N ARG A 20 -4.08 0.82 8.86
CA ARG A 20 -5.38 1.06 8.20
C ARG A 20 -5.47 0.35 6.85
N LEU A 21 -4.43 0.45 6.01
CA LEU A 21 -4.37 -0.27 4.72
C LEU A 21 -4.47 -1.78 4.92
N ARG A 22 -3.74 -2.32 5.90
CA ARG A 22 -3.76 -3.75 6.24
C ARG A 22 -5.15 -4.17 6.71
N ALA A 23 -5.80 -3.38 7.56
CA ALA A 23 -7.14 -3.66 8.05
C ALA A 23 -8.18 -3.64 6.91
N ALA A 24 -8.13 -2.65 6.03
CA ALA A 24 -9.03 -2.55 4.88
C ALA A 24 -8.82 -3.72 3.89
N ALA A 25 -7.57 -4.08 3.60
CA ALA A 25 -7.26 -5.24 2.77
C ALA A 25 -7.72 -6.56 3.42
N ALA A 26 -7.57 -6.69 4.75
CA ALA A 26 -8.02 -7.86 5.51
C ALA A 26 -9.55 -7.97 5.54
N ALA A 27 -10.28 -6.86 5.67
CA ALA A 27 -11.74 -6.85 5.62
C ALA A 27 -12.27 -7.38 4.27
N ALA A 28 -11.57 -7.07 3.17
CA ALA A 28 -11.90 -7.56 1.83
C ALA A 28 -11.30 -8.95 1.50
N SER A 29 -10.55 -9.57 2.41
CA SER A 29 -9.80 -10.81 2.14
C SER A 29 -10.67 -12.05 1.93
N ALA A 30 -11.88 -12.08 2.51
CA ALA A 30 -12.83 -13.18 2.34
C ALA A 30 -13.38 -13.26 0.90
N LEU A 31 -13.34 -12.14 0.16
CA LEU A 31 -13.91 -12.00 -1.18
C LEU A 31 -12.87 -12.11 -2.29
N SER A 32 -11.57 -12.03 -1.96
CA SER A 32 -10.49 -12.06 -2.96
C SER A 32 -9.18 -12.54 -2.35
N SER A 33 -8.62 -13.59 -2.94
CA SER A 33 -7.28 -14.07 -2.60
C SER A 33 -6.21 -12.99 -2.79
N ARG A 34 -6.37 -12.08 -3.76
CA ARG A 34 -5.41 -10.98 -3.96
C ARG A 34 -5.49 -9.93 -2.85
N ARG A 35 -6.68 -9.69 -2.27
CA ARG A 35 -6.85 -8.82 -1.09
C ARG A 35 -6.21 -9.46 0.14
N ARG A 36 -6.33 -10.78 0.30
CA ARG A 36 -5.65 -11.56 1.34
C ARG A 36 -4.12 -11.44 1.22
N ASP A 37 -3.58 -11.63 0.01
CA ASP A 37 -2.14 -11.51 -0.24
C ASP A 37 -1.63 -10.10 0.09
N LEU A 38 -2.37 -9.06 -0.34
CA LEU A 38 -2.05 -7.68 0.01
C LEU A 38 -2.03 -7.46 1.53
N ALA A 39 -3.02 -7.98 2.26
CA ALA A 39 -3.06 -7.86 3.71
C ALA A 39 -1.83 -8.52 4.39
N LEU A 40 -1.41 -9.70 3.92
CA LEU A 40 -0.23 -10.39 4.44
C LEU A 40 1.07 -9.63 4.16
N VAL A 41 1.21 -9.07 2.96
CA VAL A 41 2.39 -8.27 2.60
C VAL A 41 2.48 -7.01 3.45
N LEU A 42 1.35 -6.34 3.71
CA LEU A 42 1.30 -5.18 4.60
C LEU A 42 1.57 -5.55 6.06
N ASP A 43 1.08 -6.68 6.54
CA ASP A 43 1.36 -7.22 7.87
C ASP A 43 2.86 -7.51 8.07
N TRP A 44 3.50 -8.09 7.03
CA TRP A 44 4.95 -8.28 7.01
C TRP A 44 5.71 -6.95 7.00
N ALA A 45 5.27 -5.97 6.22
CA ALA A 45 5.88 -4.64 6.18
C ALA A 45 5.76 -3.88 7.53
N LEU A 46 4.67 -4.09 8.27
CA LEU A 46 4.48 -3.54 9.62
C LEU A 46 5.39 -4.17 10.67
N SER A 47 5.78 -5.42 10.45
CA SER A 47 6.62 -6.21 11.36
C SER A 47 8.11 -6.19 10.99
N SER A 48 8.45 -5.59 9.84
CA SER A 48 9.80 -5.61 9.28
C SER A 48 10.39 -4.20 9.19
N PRO A 49 11.68 -4.00 9.52
CA PRO A 49 12.37 -2.74 9.26
C PRO A 49 12.81 -2.59 7.80
N ARG A 50 12.64 -3.63 6.97
CA ARG A 50 13.08 -3.64 5.56
C ARG A 50 12.04 -2.99 4.64
N VAL A 51 12.51 -2.50 3.50
CA VAL A 51 11.62 -2.09 2.40
C VAL A 51 10.96 -3.33 1.83
N VAL A 52 9.63 -3.35 1.80
CA VAL A 52 8.85 -4.45 1.25
C VAL A 52 8.33 -4.07 -0.12
N ALA A 53 8.76 -4.80 -1.15
CA ALA A 53 8.32 -4.56 -2.52
C ALA A 53 6.99 -5.25 -2.82
N LEU A 54 6.01 -4.46 -3.29
CA LEU A 54 4.74 -4.96 -3.78
C LEU A 54 4.91 -5.50 -5.20
N ARG A 55 4.36 -6.68 -5.43
CA ARG A 55 4.21 -7.25 -6.78
C ARG A 55 3.20 -6.42 -7.57
N ARG A 56 3.23 -6.58 -8.90
CA ARG A 56 2.30 -5.87 -9.81
C ARG A 56 0.83 -6.08 -9.44
N SER A 57 0.45 -7.29 -9.02
CA SER A 57 -0.90 -7.61 -8.56
C SER A 57 -1.25 -6.87 -7.27
N GLU A 58 -0.38 -6.93 -6.26
CA GLU A 58 -0.58 -6.26 -4.96
C GLU A 58 -0.65 -4.74 -5.13
N ALA A 59 0.22 -4.14 -5.95
CA ALA A 59 0.19 -2.72 -6.26
C ALA A 59 -1.13 -2.30 -6.95
N ARG A 60 -1.68 -3.17 -7.81
CA ARG A 60 -2.98 -2.93 -8.46
C ARG A 60 -4.12 -3.01 -7.45
N GLU A 61 -4.13 -4.03 -6.59
CA GLU A 61 -5.15 -4.15 -5.54
C GLU A 61 -5.07 -2.99 -4.55
N LEU A 62 -3.87 -2.54 -4.20
CA LEU A 62 -3.67 -1.36 -3.36
C LEU A 62 -4.28 -0.11 -4.02
N ALA A 63 -3.99 0.14 -5.29
CA ALA A 63 -4.60 1.24 -6.05
C ALA A 63 -6.13 1.14 -6.07
N GLN A 64 -6.67 -0.06 -6.24
CA GLN A 64 -8.10 -0.30 -6.21
C GLN A 64 -8.70 -0.11 -4.81
N LEU A 65 -7.99 -0.50 -3.74
CA LEU A 65 -8.43 -0.25 -2.35
C LEU A 65 -8.59 1.24 -2.09
N LEU A 66 -7.61 2.02 -2.53
CA LEU A 66 -7.57 3.48 -2.34
C LEU A 66 -8.64 4.20 -3.15
N ALA A 67 -9.02 3.65 -4.29
CA ALA A 67 -10.11 4.16 -5.11
C ALA A 67 -11.49 3.82 -4.51
N GLU A 68 -11.63 2.69 -3.83
CA GLU A 68 -12.89 2.23 -3.23
C GLU A 68 -13.14 2.83 -1.84
N ASP A 69 -12.08 3.08 -1.06
CA ASP A 69 -12.17 3.60 0.30
C ASP A 69 -11.72 5.07 0.38
N ALA A 70 -12.71 5.97 0.40
CA ALA A 70 -12.49 7.41 0.48
C ALA A 70 -11.72 7.83 1.74
N SER A 71 -11.78 7.05 2.83
CA SER A 71 -11.01 7.33 4.04
C SER A 71 -9.50 7.16 3.83
N LEU A 72 -9.11 6.37 2.83
CA LEU A 72 -7.74 6.09 2.44
C LEU A 72 -7.28 6.93 1.24
N ALA A 73 -8.14 7.74 0.63
CA ALA A 73 -7.83 8.52 -0.56
C ALA A 73 -6.63 9.48 -0.35
N HIS A 74 -6.48 10.04 0.84
CA HIS A 74 -5.33 10.88 1.21
C HIS A 74 -3.99 10.14 1.18
N LEU A 75 -3.99 8.80 1.33
CA LEU A 75 -2.80 7.97 1.16
C LEU A 75 -2.49 7.76 -0.32
N GLY A 76 -3.50 7.78 -1.18
CA GLY A 76 -3.35 7.80 -2.64
C GLY A 76 -2.50 8.98 -3.12
N GLU A 77 -2.69 10.15 -2.52
CA GLU A 77 -1.85 11.34 -2.76
C GLU A 77 -0.42 11.14 -2.23
N ALA A 78 -0.22 10.49 -1.09
CA ALA A 78 1.13 10.15 -0.60
C ALA A 78 1.84 9.11 -1.50
N LEU A 79 1.06 8.24 -2.14
CA LEU A 79 1.51 7.20 -3.07
C LEU A 79 1.78 7.73 -4.49
N GLY A 80 1.01 8.73 -4.95
CA GLY A 80 1.16 9.40 -6.25
C GLY A 80 1.98 10.70 -6.21
N GLY A 81 2.18 11.28 -5.03
CA GLY A 81 2.75 12.61 -4.82
C GLY A 81 4.29 12.68 -4.83
N SER A 82 4.97 11.57 -5.12
CA SER A 82 6.39 11.57 -5.50
C SER A 82 6.59 11.17 -6.96
N VAL A 83 5.70 11.60 -7.86
CA VAL A 83 6.11 11.88 -9.24
C VAL A 83 7.11 13.02 -9.16
N ARG A 84 8.39 12.68 -8.99
CA ARG A 84 9.51 13.55 -9.29
C ARG A 84 9.30 14.01 -10.74
N ARG A 85 8.83 15.24 -10.94
CA ARG A 85 8.97 15.95 -12.21
C ARG A 85 10.45 15.82 -12.61
N PRO A 86 10.81 15.19 -13.74
CA PRO A 86 12.12 15.42 -14.30
C PRO A 86 12.13 16.90 -14.68
N ALA A 87 13.00 17.66 -14.01
CA ALA A 87 13.42 18.96 -14.52
C ALA A 87 14.25 18.68 -15.77
N ALA A 88 13.69 19.03 -16.93
CA ALA A 88 14.40 19.40 -18.16
C ALA A 88 13.39 20.04 -19.10
#